data_AF-A0ABC8QBH6-F1
#
_entry.id   AF-A0ABC8QBH6-F1
#
_cell.length_a   1.000
_cell.length_b   1.000
_cell.length_c   1.000
_cell.angle_alpha   90.00
_cell.angle_beta   90.00
_cell.angle_gamma   90.00
#
_symmetry.space_group_name_H-M   'P 1'
#
loop_
_entity.id
_entity.type
_entity.pdbx_description
1 polymer ?
#
loop_
_entity_poly.entity_id
_entity_poly.type
_entity_poly.pdbx_seq_one_letter_code
_entity_poly.pdbx_strand_id
1 'polypeptide(L)'
;MNLQSAFAHFVELTPTCATGAIGAQHISNYAASLGAHEIGRLGTLNGLLQKWVELGLPGVEPECATYLLERKKPGNKKGEPVRTRNPVVGPLSEEEYTALYSAVNTAYGRGKLPLWALLLTRLLLACGGRISQFASLKLCDFDSATFVLSLPQVKTGLEHARSSFLSFDISRQTGLLIADYINGLRAEGYNDNSAFFPQALVMPRGSRKKLRASDDMFYGHCTPNTLSKWFKARTEEFAPPTSRLDFAPMPLTPKRFRYTFGLRLAEEGASKVVIANRMGHADLQQVEVYVAASPKIVENIDKTMGALLVPLAQAFKGQLVQDEEHSTHKGAAGSRIIDFRVSKDPVGSCAGKGKSCGFNKPVACYGCFRFEPWLDAPHGKVLERLESEREAWSDDERMAAVNDEPIRAVKEVIALCAQVWQQRAQQESGAAS
;
A
#
# COMPACT_ATOMS: atom_id res chain seq x y z
N MET A 1 22.96 -10.90 -2.80
CA MET A 1 24.07 -11.65 -3.41
C MET A 1 24.32 -11.09 -4.80
N ASN A 2 25.54 -10.65 -5.09
CA ASN A 2 25.92 -10.15 -6.40
C ASN A 2 26.75 -11.24 -7.14
N LEU A 3 26.94 -11.08 -8.44
CA LEU A 3 27.60 -12.10 -9.27
C LEU A 3 29.02 -12.41 -8.79
N GLN A 4 29.79 -11.37 -8.45
CA GLN A 4 31.15 -11.51 -7.94
C GLN A 4 31.22 -12.37 -6.66
N SER A 5 30.31 -12.12 -5.70
CA SER A 5 30.25 -12.89 -4.45
C SER A 5 29.85 -14.35 -4.66
N ALA A 6 29.05 -14.64 -5.69
CA ALA A 6 28.68 -16.00 -6.03
C ALA A 6 29.85 -16.72 -6.70
N PHE A 7 30.57 -16.04 -7.60
CA PHE A 7 31.72 -16.61 -8.30
C PHE A 7 32.91 -16.85 -7.36
N ALA A 8 33.26 -15.89 -6.50
CA ALA A 8 34.33 -16.07 -5.52
C ALA A 8 34.09 -17.29 -4.61
N HIS A 9 32.85 -17.44 -4.13
CA HIS A 9 32.44 -18.58 -3.32
C HIS A 9 32.50 -19.91 -4.08
N PHE A 10 32.28 -19.90 -5.40
CA PHE A 10 32.46 -21.09 -6.22
C PHE A 10 33.93 -21.48 -6.33
N VAL A 11 34.81 -20.51 -6.58
CA VAL A 11 36.26 -20.73 -6.66
C VAL A 11 36.82 -21.23 -5.33
N GLU A 12 36.39 -20.66 -4.20
CA GLU A 12 36.81 -21.09 -2.85
C GLU A 12 36.45 -22.55 -2.55
N LEU A 13 35.24 -22.99 -2.96
CA LEU A 13 34.78 -24.36 -2.74
C LEU A 13 35.21 -25.34 -3.83
N THR A 14 35.87 -24.86 -4.89
CA THR A 14 36.35 -25.68 -6.00
C THR A 14 37.85 -25.48 -6.26
N PRO A 15 38.72 -25.72 -5.24
CA PRO A 15 40.15 -25.41 -5.32
C PRO A 15 40.91 -26.28 -6.33
N THR A 16 40.32 -27.36 -6.84
CA THR A 16 40.93 -28.24 -7.85
C THR A 16 40.95 -27.63 -9.26
N CYS A 17 40.34 -26.46 -9.47
CA CYS A 17 40.31 -25.76 -10.76
C CYS A 17 41.59 -24.91 -10.96
N ALA A 18 42.77 -25.45 -10.67
CA ALA A 18 44.02 -24.69 -10.63
C ALA A 18 44.67 -24.50 -12.03
N THR A 19 44.36 -25.33 -13.03
CA THR A 19 44.99 -25.28 -14.36
C THR A 19 44.12 -25.77 -15.53
N GLY A 20 42.84 -26.10 -15.29
CA GLY A 20 41.94 -26.66 -16.31
C GLY A 20 40.60 -25.93 -16.34
N ALA A 21 39.98 -25.89 -17.51
CA ALA A 21 38.70 -25.24 -17.74
C ALA A 21 37.63 -25.71 -16.72
N ILE A 22 36.72 -24.81 -16.37
CA ILE A 22 35.56 -25.13 -15.54
C ILE A 22 34.68 -26.10 -16.33
N GLY A 23 34.74 -27.38 -15.95
CA GLY A 23 33.89 -28.45 -16.46
C GLY A 23 32.63 -28.78 -15.62
N ALA A 24 31.74 -29.60 -16.17
CA ALA A 24 30.44 -29.93 -15.56
C ALA A 24 30.58 -30.61 -14.18
N GLN A 25 31.65 -31.37 -13.96
CA GLN A 25 31.93 -32.02 -12.68
C GLN A 25 32.18 -31.01 -11.55
N HIS A 26 32.87 -29.91 -11.84
CA HIS A 26 33.13 -28.83 -10.88
C HIS A 26 31.81 -28.19 -10.43
N ILE A 27 30.91 -27.95 -11.38
CA ILE A 27 29.57 -27.41 -11.12
C ILE A 27 28.74 -28.40 -10.30
N SER A 28 28.82 -29.69 -10.62
CA SER A 28 28.13 -30.76 -9.92
C SER A 28 28.56 -30.85 -8.45
N ASN A 29 29.87 -30.85 -8.21
CA ASN A 29 30.47 -30.92 -6.87
C ASN A 29 30.09 -29.67 -6.06
N TYR A 30 30.18 -28.49 -6.67
CA TYR A 30 29.73 -27.25 -6.04
C TYR A 30 28.23 -27.29 -5.70
N ALA A 31 27.38 -27.75 -6.61
CA ALA A 31 25.94 -27.84 -6.35
C ALA A 31 25.61 -28.78 -5.18
N ALA A 32 26.37 -29.87 -5.02
CA ALA A 32 26.22 -30.82 -3.92
C ALA A 32 26.71 -30.26 -2.58
N SER A 33 27.69 -29.34 -2.57
CA SER A 33 28.20 -28.72 -1.34
C SER A 33 27.33 -27.59 -0.79
N LEU A 34 26.34 -27.10 -1.56
CA LEU A 34 25.51 -25.96 -1.15
C LEU A 34 24.41 -26.37 -0.17
N GLY A 35 24.29 -25.61 0.93
CA GLY A 35 23.14 -25.71 1.82
C GLY A 35 21.85 -25.16 1.20
N ALA A 36 20.69 -25.50 1.79
CA ALA A 36 19.38 -25.08 1.28
C ALA A 36 19.20 -23.55 1.09
N HIS A 37 19.91 -22.75 1.90
CA HIS A 37 19.91 -21.29 1.82
C HIS A 37 20.86 -20.72 0.76
N GLU A 38 21.75 -21.55 0.21
CA GLU A 38 22.82 -21.17 -0.71
C GLU A 38 22.58 -21.66 -2.15
N ILE A 39 21.59 -22.53 -2.37
CA ILE A 39 21.20 -23.06 -3.68
C ILE A 39 21.00 -21.93 -4.73
N GLY A 40 20.56 -20.74 -4.30
CA GLY A 40 20.43 -19.57 -5.18
C GLY A 40 21.75 -19.10 -5.82
N ARG A 41 22.91 -19.48 -5.27
CA ARG A 41 24.25 -19.20 -5.84
C ARG A 41 24.41 -19.87 -7.19
N LEU A 42 23.96 -21.12 -7.32
CA LEU A 42 24.01 -21.88 -8.57
C LEU A 42 23.21 -21.19 -9.68
N GLY A 43 22.04 -20.63 -9.35
CA GLY A 43 21.25 -19.84 -10.30
C GLY A 43 21.96 -18.55 -10.76
N THR A 44 22.73 -17.93 -9.86
CA THR A 44 23.50 -16.71 -10.17
C THR A 44 24.72 -17.03 -11.04
N LEU A 45 25.44 -18.12 -10.73
CA LEU A 45 26.56 -18.63 -11.53
C LEU A 45 26.13 -19.05 -12.92
N ASN A 46 24.95 -19.65 -13.06
CA ASN A 46 24.44 -20.08 -14.35
C ASN A 46 24.41 -18.94 -15.39
N GLY A 47 23.95 -17.75 -15.00
CA GLY A 47 23.89 -16.61 -15.92
C GLY A 47 25.27 -16.20 -16.43
N LEU A 48 26.28 -16.26 -15.56
CA LEU A 48 27.67 -15.98 -15.93
C LEU A 48 28.24 -17.08 -16.82
N LEU A 49 28.14 -18.34 -16.44
CA LEU A 49 28.73 -19.46 -17.18
C LEU A 49 28.09 -19.62 -18.56
N GLN A 50 26.77 -19.43 -18.68
CA GLN A 50 26.12 -19.41 -19.99
C GLN A 50 26.64 -18.27 -20.87
N LYS A 51 26.77 -17.05 -20.32
CA LYS A 51 27.29 -15.92 -21.10
C LYS A 51 28.76 -16.07 -21.44
N TRP A 52 29.56 -16.68 -20.55
CA TRP A 52 30.97 -16.98 -20.75
C TRP A 52 31.18 -17.90 -21.96
N VAL A 53 30.39 -18.98 -22.03
CA VAL A 53 30.38 -19.92 -23.17
C VAL A 53 29.85 -19.25 -24.44
N GLU A 54 28.74 -18.50 -24.36
CA GLU A 54 28.15 -17.77 -25.50
C GLU A 54 29.13 -16.77 -26.12
N LEU A 55 29.96 -16.12 -25.30
CA LEU A 55 31.00 -15.18 -25.75
C LEU A 55 32.29 -15.87 -26.23
N GLY A 56 32.39 -17.20 -26.18
CA GLY A 56 33.56 -17.96 -26.62
C GLY A 56 34.83 -17.68 -25.80
N LEU A 57 34.68 -17.25 -24.55
CA LEU A 57 35.82 -16.91 -23.69
C LEU A 57 36.48 -18.19 -23.13
N PRO A 58 37.82 -18.25 -23.04
CA PRO A 58 38.51 -19.43 -22.52
C PRO A 58 38.23 -19.63 -21.03
N GLY A 59 38.35 -20.89 -20.56
CA GLY A 59 38.25 -21.25 -19.15
C GLY A 59 36.93 -21.87 -18.69
N VAL A 60 35.93 -22.03 -19.57
CA VAL A 60 34.69 -22.78 -19.30
C VAL A 60 34.42 -23.75 -20.45
N GLU A 61 34.19 -25.02 -20.12
CA GLU A 61 33.84 -26.03 -21.12
C GLU A 61 32.41 -25.81 -21.63
N PRO A 62 32.13 -25.97 -22.94
CA PRO A 62 30.78 -25.77 -23.50
C PRO A 62 29.72 -26.66 -22.84
N GLU A 63 30.11 -27.85 -22.41
CA GLU A 63 29.28 -28.85 -21.72
C GLU A 63 28.71 -28.34 -20.39
N CYS A 64 29.35 -27.34 -19.77
CA CYS A 64 28.83 -26.67 -18.58
C CYS A 64 27.51 -25.95 -18.83
N ALA A 65 27.37 -25.32 -20.00
CA ALA A 65 26.14 -24.61 -20.36
C ALA A 65 24.98 -25.60 -20.54
N THR A 66 25.25 -26.74 -21.17
CA THR A 66 24.28 -27.85 -21.35
C THR A 66 23.89 -28.45 -20.01
N TYR A 67 24.88 -28.82 -19.18
CA TYR A 67 24.67 -29.39 -17.85
C TYR A 67 23.79 -28.52 -16.94
N LEU A 68 23.98 -27.20 -17.00
CA LEU A 68 23.22 -26.24 -16.20
C LEU A 68 21.81 -25.92 -16.73
N LEU A 69 21.56 -26.13 -18.02
CA LEU A 69 20.25 -26.00 -18.64
C LEU A 69 19.32 -27.17 -18.27
N GLU A 70 19.88 -28.38 -18.20
CA GLU A 70 19.13 -29.62 -17.96
C GLU A 70 18.66 -29.78 -16.51
N ARG A 71 19.28 -29.08 -15.54
CA ARG A 71 18.86 -29.15 -14.14
C ARG A 71 17.75 -28.15 -13.81
N LYS A 72 16.63 -28.68 -13.28
CA LYS A 72 15.62 -27.88 -12.56
C LYS A 72 16.26 -27.24 -11.33
N LYS A 73 16.46 -25.93 -11.38
CA LYS A 73 16.99 -25.14 -10.27
C LYS A 73 15.93 -25.05 -9.17
N PRO A 74 16.21 -25.49 -7.93
CA PRO A 74 15.28 -25.29 -6.83
C PRO A 74 15.10 -23.78 -6.62
N GLY A 75 13.91 -23.27 -6.89
CA GLY A 75 13.59 -21.89 -6.56
C GLY A 75 13.54 -21.73 -5.04
N ASN A 76 13.90 -20.55 -4.52
CA ASN A 76 13.65 -20.22 -3.12
C ASN A 76 12.17 -20.46 -2.79
N LYS A 77 11.86 -20.98 -1.58
CA LYS A 77 10.48 -21.09 -1.09
C LYS A 77 9.77 -19.73 -1.25
N LYS A 78 8.88 -19.65 -2.24
CA LYS A 78 8.27 -18.39 -2.66
C LYS A 78 7.26 -17.94 -1.61
N GLY A 79 7.35 -16.68 -1.17
CA GLY A 79 6.32 -16.05 -0.36
C GLY A 79 6.24 -16.47 1.11
N GLU A 80 7.23 -17.17 1.65
CA GLU A 80 7.25 -17.59 3.07
C GLU A 80 6.92 -16.46 4.06
N PRO A 81 7.48 -15.23 3.94
CA PRO A 81 7.14 -14.13 4.84
C PRO A 81 5.67 -13.72 4.81
N VAL A 82 5.00 -13.90 3.66
CA VAL A 82 3.59 -13.55 3.47
C VAL A 82 2.71 -14.64 4.06
N ARG A 83 3.01 -15.90 3.75
CA ARG A 83 2.28 -17.08 4.25
C ARG A 83 2.30 -17.19 5.77
N THR A 84 3.47 -16.98 6.37
CA THR A 84 3.63 -17.04 7.83
C THR A 84 3.21 -15.76 8.54
N ARG A 85 2.75 -14.73 7.79
CA ARG A 85 2.49 -13.39 8.31
C ARG A 85 3.61 -12.96 9.25
N ASN A 86 4.86 -13.00 8.77
CA ASN A 86 6.01 -12.70 9.61
C ASN A 86 5.99 -11.22 10.05
N PRO A 87 6.12 -10.89 11.34
CA PRO A 87 6.01 -9.51 11.84
C PRO A 87 7.19 -8.59 11.47
N VAL A 88 8.31 -9.15 11.01
CA VAL A 88 9.53 -8.41 10.67
C VAL A 88 9.66 -8.21 9.15
N VAL A 89 9.42 -9.26 8.38
CA VAL A 89 9.65 -9.27 6.91
C VAL A 89 8.40 -9.51 6.06
N GLY A 90 7.28 -9.83 6.70
CA GLY A 90 5.98 -10.07 6.09
C GLY A 90 5.11 -8.81 6.01
N PRO A 91 3.83 -8.97 5.62
CA PRO A 91 2.88 -7.85 5.55
C PRO A 91 2.61 -7.20 6.91
N LEU A 92 2.17 -5.95 6.88
CA LEU A 92 1.59 -5.26 8.03
C LEU A 92 0.25 -5.90 8.37
N SER A 93 -0.10 -5.98 9.66
CA SER A 93 -1.50 -6.20 10.06
C SER A 93 -2.33 -4.93 9.88
N GLU A 94 -3.65 -5.01 10.00
CA GLU A 94 -4.52 -3.82 9.89
C GLU A 94 -4.27 -2.83 11.03
N GLU A 95 -3.96 -3.31 12.24
CA GLU A 95 -3.58 -2.47 13.37
C GLU A 95 -2.25 -1.76 13.08
N GLU A 96 -1.24 -2.49 12.58
CA GLU A 96 0.05 -1.91 12.20
C GLU A 96 -0.09 -0.89 11.07
N TYR A 97 -0.92 -1.18 10.06
CA TYR A 97 -1.21 -0.27 8.96
C TYR A 97 -1.81 1.06 9.47
N THR A 98 -2.83 0.96 10.33
CA THR A 98 -3.55 2.12 10.86
C THR A 98 -2.67 2.94 11.80
N ALA A 99 -1.95 2.26 12.71
CA ALA A 99 -1.00 2.89 13.61
C ALA A 99 0.10 3.61 12.84
N LEU A 100 0.63 2.99 11.78
CA LEU A 100 1.66 3.60 10.94
C LEU A 100 1.15 4.85 10.24
N TYR A 101 -0.03 4.77 9.60
CA TYR A 101 -0.63 5.91 8.90
C TYR A 101 -0.84 7.10 9.86
N SER A 102 -1.34 6.83 11.07
CA SER A 102 -1.54 7.86 12.10
C SER A 102 -0.22 8.45 12.61
N ALA A 103 0.78 7.60 12.88
CA ALA A 103 2.07 8.02 13.41
C ALA A 103 2.84 8.92 12.44
N VAL A 104 2.89 8.58 11.14
CA VAL A 104 3.59 9.41 10.14
C VAL A 104 2.89 10.74 9.90
N ASN A 105 1.55 10.78 9.94
CA ASN A 105 0.78 12.03 9.85
C ASN A 105 1.05 12.94 11.05
N THR A 106 1.06 12.38 12.26
CA THR A 106 1.36 13.11 13.49
C THR A 106 2.80 13.63 13.47
N ALA A 107 3.76 12.81 13.05
CA ALA A 107 5.17 13.22 12.94
C ALA A 107 5.37 14.36 11.94
N TYR A 108 4.68 14.31 10.79
CA TYR A 108 4.69 15.40 9.81
C TYR A 108 4.03 16.67 10.37
N GLY A 109 2.86 16.57 11.00
CA GLY A 109 2.16 17.72 11.58
C GLY A 109 2.96 18.42 12.70
N ARG A 110 3.86 17.68 13.36
CA ARG A 110 4.81 18.22 14.36
C ARG A 110 6.13 18.72 13.77
N GLY A 111 6.28 18.71 12.44
CA GLY A 111 7.50 19.12 11.74
C GLY A 111 8.70 18.18 11.90
N LYS A 112 8.49 16.95 12.43
CA LYS A 112 9.57 15.99 12.69
C LYS A 112 9.86 15.06 11.51
N LEU A 113 8.88 14.84 10.64
CA LEU A 113 9.02 14.03 9.43
C LEU A 113 8.99 14.94 8.19
N PRO A 114 9.95 14.85 7.26
CA PRO A 114 9.91 15.64 6.04
C PRO A 114 8.78 15.18 5.10
N LEU A 115 8.19 16.12 4.36
CA LEU A 115 7.05 15.86 3.46
C LEU A 115 7.31 14.72 2.48
N TRP A 116 8.50 14.65 1.88
CA TRP A 116 8.83 13.58 0.93
C TRP A 116 8.74 12.17 1.53
N ALA A 117 9.08 12.01 2.83
CA ALA A 117 9.04 10.72 3.51
C ALA A 117 7.60 10.33 3.86
N LEU A 118 6.76 11.31 4.23
CA LEU A 118 5.32 11.13 4.37
C LEU A 118 4.69 10.68 3.05
N LEU A 119 4.96 11.41 1.96
CA LEU A 119 4.43 11.10 0.63
C LEU A 119 4.86 9.72 0.16
N LEU A 120 6.15 9.37 0.29
CA LEU A 120 6.64 8.03 -0.07
C LEU A 120 5.95 6.94 0.75
N THR A 121 5.70 7.16 2.06
CA THR A 121 4.95 6.21 2.90
C THR A 121 3.54 5.99 2.37
N ARG A 122 2.80 7.07 2.11
CA ARG A 122 1.42 7.00 1.61
C ARG A 122 1.33 6.35 0.24
N LEU A 123 2.25 6.68 -0.67
CA LEU A 123 2.32 6.07 -2.00
C LEU A 123 2.70 4.58 -1.95
N LEU A 124 3.59 4.17 -1.04
CA LEU A 124 3.90 2.76 -0.83
C LEU A 124 2.68 1.98 -0.34
N LEU A 125 1.87 2.56 0.56
CA LEU A 125 0.62 1.98 1.03
C LEU A 125 -0.45 1.91 -0.07
N ALA A 126 -0.58 2.96 -0.88
CA ALA A 126 -1.61 3.08 -1.90
C ALA A 126 -1.33 2.26 -3.18
N CYS A 127 -0.06 2.15 -3.60
CA CYS A 127 0.29 1.55 -4.89
C CYS A 127 0.99 0.19 -4.78
N GLY A 128 1.50 -0.19 -3.61
CA GLY A 128 2.24 -1.46 -3.43
C GLY A 128 3.48 -1.61 -4.33
N GLY A 129 4.03 -0.50 -4.83
CA GLY A 129 5.13 -0.49 -5.77
C GLY A 129 6.46 -0.96 -5.18
N ARG A 130 7.40 -1.35 -6.04
CA ARG A 130 8.81 -1.56 -5.67
C ARG A 130 9.49 -0.20 -5.48
N ILE A 131 10.43 -0.12 -4.54
CA ILE A 131 11.17 1.13 -4.28
C ILE A 131 11.87 1.69 -5.54
N SER A 132 12.29 0.82 -6.46
CA SER A 132 12.87 1.24 -7.74
C SER A 132 11.89 1.96 -8.66
N GLN A 133 10.58 1.66 -8.58
CA GLN A 133 9.54 2.36 -9.35
C GLN A 133 9.37 3.78 -8.82
N PHE A 134 9.33 3.95 -7.50
CA PHE A 134 9.28 5.27 -6.87
C PHE A 134 10.55 6.08 -7.11
N ALA A 135 11.72 5.44 -7.14
CA ALA A 135 12.98 6.11 -7.47
C ALA A 135 13.03 6.60 -8.94
N SER A 136 12.25 5.99 -9.84
CA SER A 136 12.14 6.40 -11.26
C SER A 136 11.00 7.37 -11.56
N LEU A 137 10.18 7.73 -10.56
CA LEU A 137 9.09 8.69 -10.73
C LEU A 137 9.62 10.09 -11.06
N LYS A 138 8.88 10.80 -11.88
CA LYS A 138 9.07 12.20 -12.24
C LYS A 138 7.86 13.03 -11.82
N LEU A 139 8.02 14.35 -11.75
CA LEU A 139 6.92 15.24 -11.36
C LEU A 139 5.73 15.17 -12.34
N CYS A 140 5.99 14.93 -13.63
CA CYS A 140 4.94 14.76 -14.65
C CYS A 140 4.11 13.48 -14.52
N ASP A 141 4.53 12.51 -13.71
CA ASP A 141 3.81 11.23 -13.58
C ASP A 141 2.55 11.33 -12.70
N PHE A 142 2.30 12.49 -12.09
CA PHE A 142 1.13 12.73 -11.26
C PHE A 142 0.22 13.81 -11.88
N ASP A 143 -1.02 13.45 -12.15
CA ASP A 143 -2.05 14.37 -12.59
C ASP A 143 -2.77 14.97 -11.37
N SER A 144 -2.56 16.27 -11.14
CA SER A 144 -3.16 17.00 -10.01
C SER A 144 -4.66 17.30 -10.20
N ALA A 145 -5.19 17.20 -11.42
CA ALA A 145 -6.62 17.42 -11.68
C ALA A 145 -7.45 16.17 -11.38
N THR A 146 -6.95 15.00 -11.78
CA THR A 146 -7.64 13.71 -11.58
C THR A 146 -7.15 12.94 -10.36
N PHE A 147 -6.05 13.39 -9.72
CA PHE A 147 -5.35 12.71 -8.63
C PHE A 147 -4.89 11.30 -9.01
N VAL A 148 -4.50 11.10 -10.27
CA VAL A 148 -3.98 9.83 -10.77
C VAL A 148 -2.46 9.86 -10.79
N LEU A 149 -1.84 8.81 -10.22
CA LEU A 149 -0.40 8.57 -10.33
C LEU A 149 -0.11 7.47 -11.37
N SER A 150 0.68 7.79 -12.38
CA SER A 150 1.23 6.83 -13.34
C SER A 150 2.56 6.28 -12.81
N LEU A 151 2.53 5.12 -12.16
CA LEU A 151 3.71 4.47 -11.59
C LEU A 151 4.48 3.68 -12.67
N PRO A 152 5.77 3.99 -12.93
CA PRO A 152 6.58 3.25 -13.90
C PRO A 152 6.73 1.78 -13.51
N GLN A 153 6.72 0.87 -14.48
CA GLN A 153 6.91 -0.56 -14.24
C GLN A 153 8.38 -0.97 -14.42
N VAL A 154 8.82 -1.93 -13.61
CA VAL A 154 10.18 -2.46 -13.63
C VAL A 154 10.15 -3.98 -13.64
N LYS A 155 11.24 -4.61 -14.12
CA LYS A 155 11.38 -6.06 -14.23
C LYS A 155 10.35 -6.70 -15.17
N THR A 156 9.94 -5.97 -16.20
CA THR A 156 9.07 -6.40 -17.29
C THR A 156 9.86 -6.93 -18.50
N GLY A 157 11.20 -6.91 -18.45
CA GLY A 157 12.06 -7.25 -19.58
C GLY A 157 12.23 -6.10 -20.59
N LEU A 158 11.62 -4.94 -20.33
CA LEU A 158 11.76 -3.73 -21.15
C LEU A 158 13.10 -3.02 -20.91
N GLU A 159 13.50 -2.21 -21.88
CA GLU A 159 14.80 -1.54 -21.95
C GLU A 159 15.08 -0.63 -20.75
N HIS A 160 14.06 0.12 -20.28
CA HIS A 160 14.21 0.99 -19.12
C HIS A 160 12.96 1.07 -18.24
N ALA A 161 13.13 1.52 -16.99
CA ALA A 161 12.07 1.56 -15.97
C ALA A 161 10.83 2.41 -16.33
N ARG A 162 10.96 3.32 -17.30
CA ARG A 162 9.89 4.23 -17.75
C ARG A 162 9.28 3.83 -19.09
N SER A 163 9.44 2.58 -19.52
CA SER A 163 8.88 2.09 -20.80
C SER A 163 7.39 1.75 -20.70
N SER A 164 6.88 1.47 -19.51
CA SER A 164 5.46 1.20 -19.26
C SER A 164 5.04 1.68 -17.87
N PHE A 165 3.75 1.94 -17.69
CA PHE A 165 3.20 2.56 -16.48
C PHE A 165 1.92 1.85 -16.02
N LEU A 166 1.64 1.94 -14.73
CA LEU A 166 0.36 1.56 -14.12
C LEU A 166 -0.26 2.76 -13.42
N SER A 167 -1.54 3.02 -13.70
CA SER A 167 -2.27 4.11 -13.08
C SER A 167 -2.89 3.69 -11.74
N PHE A 168 -2.75 4.57 -10.74
CA PHE A 168 -3.32 4.42 -9.41
C PHE A 168 -4.08 5.69 -9.04
N ASP A 169 -5.32 5.53 -8.60
CA ASP A 169 -6.11 6.61 -8.02
C ASP A 169 -5.57 6.92 -6.63
N ILE A 170 -5.19 8.18 -6.41
CA ILE A 170 -4.66 8.65 -5.14
C ILE A 170 -5.77 9.37 -4.39
N SER A 171 -5.92 9.07 -3.10
CA SER A 171 -6.93 9.73 -2.27
C SER A 171 -6.77 11.25 -2.32
N ARG A 172 -7.88 11.99 -2.40
CA ARG A 172 -7.87 13.46 -2.52
C ARG A 172 -6.96 14.13 -1.50
N GLN A 173 -6.96 13.67 -0.24
CA GLN A 173 -6.09 14.22 0.80
C GLN A 173 -4.60 14.09 0.44
N THR A 174 -4.19 12.94 -0.09
CA THR A 174 -2.81 12.71 -0.50
C THR A 174 -2.51 13.43 -1.82
N GLY A 175 -3.46 13.46 -2.75
CA GLY A 175 -3.32 14.14 -4.03
C GLY A 175 -3.09 15.64 -3.87
N LEU A 176 -3.81 16.29 -2.95
CA LEU A 176 -3.58 17.70 -2.62
C LEU A 176 -2.17 17.95 -2.04
N LEU A 177 -1.71 17.10 -1.11
CA LEU A 177 -0.35 17.21 -0.58
C LEU A 177 0.73 17.00 -1.65
N ILE A 178 0.48 16.10 -2.62
CA ILE A 178 1.38 15.91 -3.76
C ILE A 178 1.37 17.14 -4.65
N ALA A 179 0.21 17.73 -4.95
CA ALA A 179 0.12 18.94 -5.75
C ALA A 179 0.89 20.11 -5.11
N ASP A 180 0.71 20.33 -3.80
CA ASP A 180 1.45 21.36 -3.05
C ASP A 180 2.97 21.10 -3.09
N TYR A 181 3.38 19.84 -2.91
CA TYR A 181 4.77 19.42 -3.00
C TYR A 181 5.38 19.68 -4.39
N ILE A 182 4.67 19.31 -5.46
CA ILE A 182 5.12 19.54 -6.84
C ILE A 182 5.22 21.04 -7.13
N ASN A 183 4.24 21.83 -6.69
CA ASN A 183 4.24 23.28 -6.89
C ASN A 183 5.41 23.94 -6.14
N GLY A 184 5.72 23.51 -4.92
CA GLY A 184 6.90 23.96 -4.17
C GLY A 184 8.19 23.67 -4.92
N LEU A 185 8.36 22.45 -5.43
CA LEU A 185 9.54 22.10 -6.25
C LEU A 185 9.61 22.92 -7.54
N ARG A 186 8.49 23.17 -8.21
CA ARG A 186 8.48 24.02 -9.42
C ARG A 186 8.93 25.45 -9.11
N ALA A 187 8.54 26.00 -7.95
CA ALA A 187 9.01 27.30 -7.50
C ALA A 187 10.54 27.33 -7.21
N GLU A 188 11.12 26.19 -6.82
CA GLU A 188 12.57 26.02 -6.65
C GLU A 188 13.33 25.74 -7.97
N GLY A 189 12.64 25.75 -9.12
CA GLY A 189 13.25 25.57 -10.44
C GLY A 189 13.27 24.12 -10.96
N TYR A 190 12.63 23.18 -10.27
CA TYR A 190 12.42 21.83 -10.82
C TYR A 190 11.36 21.87 -11.92
N ASN A 191 11.54 21.05 -12.95
CA ASN A 191 10.61 20.92 -14.06
C ASN A 191 9.91 19.56 -14.07
N ASP A 192 8.94 19.39 -14.95
CA ASP A 192 8.15 18.17 -15.11
C ASP A 192 8.98 16.89 -15.29
N ASN A 193 10.17 17.01 -15.90
CA ASN A 193 11.08 15.89 -16.12
C ASN A 193 12.01 15.58 -14.94
N SER A 194 11.95 16.39 -13.87
CA SER A 194 12.74 16.22 -12.66
C SER A 194 12.22 15.06 -11.81
N ALA A 195 13.11 14.49 -11.00
CA ALA A 195 12.77 13.41 -10.09
C ALA A 195 11.64 13.80 -9.14
N PHE A 196 10.66 12.90 -8.94
CA PHE A 196 9.60 13.11 -7.96
C PHE A 196 10.16 13.14 -6.53
N PHE A 197 11.23 12.40 -6.26
CA PHE A 197 12.00 12.47 -5.02
C PHE A 197 13.43 12.93 -5.34
N PRO A 198 13.67 14.26 -5.48
CA PRO A 198 14.98 14.79 -5.82
C PRO A 198 16.05 14.35 -4.83
N GLN A 199 17.21 13.97 -5.36
CA GLN A 199 18.33 13.55 -4.53
C GLN A 199 18.77 14.63 -3.54
N ALA A 200 18.70 15.91 -3.93
CA ALA A 200 19.02 17.04 -3.06
C ALA A 200 18.11 17.11 -1.83
N LEU A 201 16.83 16.76 -1.99
CA LEU A 201 15.83 16.76 -0.92
C LEU A 201 15.97 15.54 0.00
N VAL A 202 16.18 14.36 -0.58
CA VAL A 202 16.34 13.09 0.17
C VAL A 202 17.69 13.06 0.90
N MET A 203 18.72 13.67 0.33
CA MET A 203 20.08 13.73 0.86
C MET A 203 20.54 15.18 1.11
N PRO A 204 20.14 15.82 2.22
CA PRO A 204 20.48 17.23 2.48
C PRO A 204 21.98 17.51 2.53
N ARG A 205 22.81 16.51 2.90
CA ARG A 205 24.28 16.61 2.92
C ARG A 205 24.94 16.27 1.57
N GLY A 206 24.15 16.03 0.52
CA GLY A 206 24.61 15.66 -0.81
C GLY A 206 25.11 14.22 -0.94
N SER A 207 25.26 13.76 -2.19
CA SER A 207 25.98 12.51 -2.49
C SER A 207 27.48 12.77 -2.52
N ARG A 208 28.26 11.83 -1.99
CA ARG A 208 29.74 11.86 -2.05
C ARG A 208 30.29 11.76 -3.48
N LYS A 209 29.49 11.31 -4.45
CA LYS A 209 29.87 11.17 -5.86
C LYS A 209 28.74 11.67 -6.76
N LYS A 210 29.10 12.32 -7.87
CA LYS A 210 28.15 12.62 -8.95
C LYS A 210 27.73 11.29 -9.58
N LEU A 211 26.45 10.95 -9.44
CA LEU A 211 25.93 9.64 -9.84
C LEU A 211 25.72 9.53 -11.35
N ARG A 212 25.31 10.64 -11.99
CA ARG A 212 24.90 10.71 -13.40
C ARG A 212 25.29 12.04 -14.02
N ALA A 213 25.51 12.03 -15.33
CA ALA A 213 25.69 13.24 -16.13
C ALA A 213 24.36 14.01 -16.28
N SER A 214 24.43 15.28 -16.66
CA SER A 214 23.25 16.18 -16.73
C SER A 214 22.27 15.84 -17.86
N ASP A 215 22.74 15.13 -18.88
CA ASP A 215 22.00 14.62 -20.02
C ASP A 215 21.32 13.26 -19.77
N ASP A 216 21.65 12.58 -18.66
CA ASP A 216 21.01 11.32 -18.26
C ASP A 216 19.53 11.56 -17.90
N MET A 217 18.63 10.73 -18.45
CA MET A 217 17.18 10.84 -18.22
C MET A 217 16.76 10.79 -16.74
N PHE A 218 17.63 10.24 -15.88
CA PHE A 218 17.47 10.12 -14.44
C PHE A 218 18.47 11.00 -13.66
N TYR A 219 18.97 12.08 -14.27
CA TYR A 219 19.71 13.12 -13.56
C TYR A 219 18.91 13.66 -12.36
N GLY A 220 19.57 13.80 -11.21
CA GLY A 220 18.91 14.24 -9.97
C GLY A 220 18.06 13.19 -9.24
N HIS A 221 17.89 11.97 -9.80
CA HIS A 221 17.19 10.88 -9.11
C HIS A 221 18.06 10.18 -8.07
N CYS A 222 17.45 9.79 -6.95
CA CYS A 222 18.07 8.84 -6.02
C CYS A 222 18.24 7.46 -6.66
N THR A 223 19.29 6.72 -6.28
CA THR A 223 19.30 5.27 -6.51
C THR A 223 18.21 4.60 -5.64
N PRO A 224 17.65 3.45 -6.06
CA PRO A 224 16.66 2.73 -5.24
C PRO A 224 17.19 2.37 -3.84
N ASN A 225 18.48 2.05 -3.72
CA ASN A 225 19.12 1.76 -2.44
C ASN A 225 19.24 3.00 -1.57
N THR A 226 19.60 4.15 -2.16
CA THR A 226 19.67 5.44 -1.46
C THR A 226 18.31 5.83 -0.92
N LEU A 227 17.26 5.80 -1.77
CA LEU A 227 15.90 6.16 -1.37
C LEU A 227 15.40 5.24 -0.25
N SER A 228 15.60 3.92 -0.39
CA SER A 228 15.25 2.93 0.64
C SER A 228 15.97 3.18 1.96
N LYS A 229 17.28 3.47 1.92
CA LYS A 229 18.09 3.75 3.12
C LYS A 229 17.60 4.98 3.86
N TRP A 230 17.42 6.10 3.14
CA TRP A 230 16.97 7.34 3.75
C TRP A 230 15.52 7.27 4.21
N PHE A 231 14.65 6.60 3.46
CA PHE A 231 13.29 6.32 3.89
C PHE A 231 13.28 5.64 5.26
N LYS A 232 14.00 4.51 5.39
CA LYS A 232 14.13 3.79 6.66
C LYS A 232 14.63 4.70 7.79
N ALA A 233 15.74 5.40 7.56
CA ALA A 233 16.33 6.27 8.56
C ALA A 233 15.39 7.41 9.02
N ARG A 234 14.47 7.87 8.16
CA ARG A 234 13.50 8.93 8.52
C ARG A 234 12.24 8.39 9.18
N THR A 235 11.85 7.15 8.90
CA THR A 235 10.61 6.57 9.42
C THR A 235 10.82 5.72 10.67
N GLU A 236 12.05 5.23 10.92
CA GLU A 236 12.37 4.35 12.05
C GLU A 236 12.05 4.97 13.42
N GLU A 237 12.32 6.27 13.61
CA GLU A 237 11.98 7.00 14.84
C GLU A 237 10.46 7.05 15.09
N PHE A 238 9.65 6.97 14.04
CA PHE A 238 8.18 7.08 14.11
C PHE A 238 7.48 5.75 13.83
N ALA A 239 8.23 4.65 13.79
CA ALA A 239 7.67 3.32 13.63
C ALA A 239 6.85 2.96 14.88
N PRO A 240 5.52 2.75 14.75
CA PRO A 240 4.71 2.44 15.92
C PRO A 240 5.10 1.08 16.53
N PRO A 241 4.92 0.92 17.86
CA PRO A 241 5.09 -0.38 18.49
C PRO A 241 4.02 -1.37 17.99
N THR A 242 4.34 -2.65 17.99
CA THR A 242 3.41 -3.73 17.61
C THR A 242 3.38 -4.84 18.65
N SER A 243 2.19 -5.33 18.99
CA SER A 243 2.01 -6.48 19.88
C SER A 243 2.65 -7.75 19.34
N ARG A 244 2.86 -7.83 18.01
CA ARG A 244 3.50 -8.99 17.34
C ARG A 244 5.02 -9.06 17.58
N LEU A 245 5.61 -8.04 18.20
CA LEU A 245 7.04 -7.94 18.54
C LEU A 245 7.21 -7.45 19.98
N ASP A 246 6.35 -7.87 20.91
CA ASP A 246 6.42 -7.47 22.33
C ASP A 246 6.48 -5.94 22.51
N PHE A 247 5.69 -5.22 21.71
CA PHE A 247 5.64 -3.76 21.64
C PHE A 247 6.95 -3.06 21.23
N ALA A 248 7.89 -3.79 20.62
CA ALA A 248 9.01 -3.19 19.91
C ALA A 248 8.52 -2.43 18.66
N PRO A 249 9.27 -1.41 18.19
CA PRO A 249 8.96 -0.69 16.96
C PRO A 249 8.88 -1.62 15.74
N MET A 250 7.81 -1.48 14.94
CA MET A 250 7.62 -2.33 13.77
C MET A 250 8.67 -2.03 12.67
N PRO A 251 9.30 -3.03 12.04
CA PRO A 251 10.28 -2.79 10.98
C PRO A 251 9.64 -2.20 9.71
N LEU A 252 10.03 -1.01 9.29
CA LEU A 252 9.49 -0.37 8.08
C LEU A 252 10.41 -0.61 6.89
N THR A 253 10.05 -1.53 5.99
CA THR A 253 10.78 -1.73 4.74
C THR A 253 9.85 -1.67 3.53
N PRO A 254 10.25 -1.05 2.39
CA PRO A 254 9.41 -0.95 1.20
C PRO A 254 8.80 -2.29 0.73
N LYS A 255 9.51 -3.40 0.99
CA LYS A 255 9.05 -4.75 0.67
C LYS A 255 7.82 -5.16 1.48
N ARG A 256 7.72 -4.76 2.76
CA ARG A 256 6.53 -5.03 3.59
C ARG A 256 5.30 -4.31 3.05
N PHE A 257 5.42 -3.05 2.65
CA PHE A 257 4.30 -2.29 2.04
C PHE A 257 3.76 -3.01 0.81
N ARG A 258 4.64 -3.48 -0.08
CA ARG A 258 4.24 -4.27 -1.25
C ARG A 258 3.51 -5.56 -0.87
N TYR A 259 3.99 -6.29 0.14
CA TYR A 259 3.32 -7.50 0.60
C TYR A 259 1.97 -7.21 1.24
N THR A 260 1.87 -6.10 1.99
CA THR A 260 0.63 -5.63 2.59
C THR A 260 -0.40 -5.31 1.52
N PHE A 261 0.00 -4.56 0.49
CA PHE A 261 -0.88 -4.22 -0.63
C PHE A 261 -1.40 -5.47 -1.35
N GLY A 262 -0.51 -6.43 -1.69
CA GLY A 262 -0.92 -7.68 -2.33
C GLY A 262 -1.86 -8.53 -1.47
N LEU A 263 -1.59 -8.60 -0.16
CA LEU A 263 -2.45 -9.33 0.78
C LEU A 263 -3.82 -8.67 0.93
N ARG A 264 -3.88 -7.33 1.08
CA ARG A 264 -5.15 -6.59 1.20
C ARG A 264 -6.03 -6.76 -0.04
N LEU A 265 -5.46 -6.68 -1.24
CA LEU A 265 -6.22 -6.98 -2.47
C LEU A 265 -6.81 -8.39 -2.44
N ALA A 266 -6.06 -9.38 -1.95
CA ALA A 266 -6.57 -10.74 -1.82
C ALA A 266 -7.67 -10.86 -0.74
N GLU A 267 -7.54 -10.14 0.38
CA GLU A 267 -8.53 -10.04 1.45
C GLU A 267 -9.79 -9.28 1.05
N GLU A 268 -9.70 -8.38 0.08
CA GLU A 268 -10.81 -7.68 -0.57
C GLU A 268 -11.47 -8.50 -1.69
N GLY A 269 -11.00 -9.74 -1.93
CA GLY A 269 -11.59 -10.65 -2.90
C GLY A 269 -11.13 -10.41 -4.35
N ALA A 270 -10.08 -9.63 -4.58
CA ALA A 270 -9.55 -9.42 -5.92
C ALA A 270 -9.05 -10.74 -6.54
N SER A 271 -9.35 -10.94 -7.83
CA SER A 271 -8.88 -12.14 -8.53
C SER A 271 -7.35 -12.16 -8.67
N LYS A 272 -6.77 -13.35 -8.85
CA LYS A 272 -5.32 -13.51 -9.08
C LYS A 272 -4.82 -12.62 -10.23
N VAL A 273 -5.63 -12.46 -11.28
CA VAL A 273 -5.31 -11.65 -12.45
C VAL A 273 -5.29 -10.15 -12.10
N VAL A 274 -6.28 -9.68 -11.33
CA VAL A 274 -6.33 -8.28 -10.88
C VAL A 274 -5.15 -7.97 -9.96
N ILE A 275 -4.82 -8.86 -9.02
CA ILE A 275 -3.65 -8.70 -8.15
C ILE A 275 -2.36 -8.67 -8.98
N ALA A 276 -2.18 -9.60 -9.94
CA ALA A 276 -1.02 -9.61 -10.82
C ALA A 276 -0.85 -8.29 -11.59
N ASN A 277 -1.95 -7.80 -12.18
CA ASN A 277 -1.97 -6.57 -12.94
C ASN A 277 -1.60 -5.37 -12.06
N ARG A 278 -2.29 -5.19 -10.92
CA ARG A 278 -2.03 -4.06 -10.00
C ARG A 278 -0.64 -4.10 -9.39
N MET A 279 -0.07 -5.29 -9.17
CA MET A 279 1.30 -5.42 -8.69
C MET A 279 2.36 -5.28 -9.79
N GLY A 280 1.97 -5.22 -11.07
CA GLY A 280 2.89 -5.20 -12.21
C GLY A 280 3.70 -6.49 -12.30
N HIS A 281 3.03 -7.64 -12.16
CA HIS A 281 3.63 -8.95 -12.43
C HIS A 281 3.40 -9.34 -13.89
N ALA A 282 4.41 -9.95 -14.51
CA ALA A 282 4.30 -10.53 -15.84
C ALA A 282 3.58 -11.89 -15.83
N ASP A 283 3.53 -12.56 -14.68
CA ASP A 283 2.91 -13.86 -14.49
C ASP A 283 2.14 -13.95 -13.16
N LEU A 284 1.39 -15.04 -12.99
CA LEU A 284 0.60 -15.32 -11.78
C LEU A 284 1.38 -16.09 -10.71
N GLN A 285 2.60 -16.55 -10.99
CA GLN A 285 3.34 -17.46 -10.09
C GLN A 285 3.62 -16.84 -8.73
N GLN A 286 3.74 -15.51 -8.68
CA GLN A 286 4.03 -14.76 -7.46
C GLN A 286 2.77 -14.26 -6.75
N VAL A 287 1.57 -14.51 -7.29
CA VAL A 287 0.32 -14.02 -6.71
C VAL A 287 -0.30 -15.01 -5.73
N GLU A 288 -0.06 -16.31 -5.94
CA GLU A 288 -0.62 -17.37 -5.09
C GLU A 288 -0.22 -17.22 -3.62
N VAL A 289 0.90 -16.57 -3.35
CA VAL A 289 1.39 -16.31 -1.99
C VAL A 289 0.48 -15.38 -1.19
N TYR A 290 -0.30 -14.50 -1.84
CA TYR A 290 -1.24 -13.59 -1.18
C TYR A 290 -2.59 -14.27 -0.95
N VAL A 291 -3.08 -14.99 -1.97
CA VAL A 291 -4.35 -15.72 -1.91
C VAL A 291 -4.28 -16.83 -0.87
N ALA A 292 -3.21 -17.61 -0.84
CA ALA A 292 -3.03 -18.69 0.13
C ALA A 292 -2.80 -18.19 1.57
N ALA A 293 -2.51 -16.90 1.75
CA ALA A 293 -2.25 -16.29 3.05
C ALA A 293 -3.45 -15.48 3.60
N SER A 294 -4.59 -15.49 2.89
CA SER A 294 -5.82 -14.75 3.24
C SER A 294 -6.79 -15.67 4.00
N PRO A 295 -6.97 -15.49 5.33
CA PRO A 295 -7.96 -16.19 6.13
C PRO A 295 -9.38 -15.95 5.62
N LYS A 296 -9.67 -14.76 5.08
CA LYS A 296 -10.98 -14.42 4.51
C LYS A 296 -11.43 -15.32 3.36
N ILE A 297 -10.49 -15.93 2.64
CA ILE A 297 -10.80 -16.90 1.57
C ILE A 297 -11.15 -18.28 2.16
N VAL A 298 -10.65 -18.59 3.37
CA VAL A 298 -10.99 -19.82 4.12
C VAL A 298 -12.25 -19.62 4.97
N GLU A 299 -12.46 -18.43 5.54
CA GLU A 299 -13.65 -18.03 6.29
C GLU A 299 -14.87 -17.75 5.41
N ASN A 300 -14.72 -17.64 4.09
CA ASN A 300 -15.85 -17.40 3.17
C ASN A 300 -16.81 -18.61 3.04
N ILE A 301 -16.56 -19.70 3.77
CA ILE A 301 -17.50 -20.82 3.93
C ILE A 301 -18.27 -20.72 5.25
N ASP A 302 -17.75 -20.03 6.28
CA ASP A 302 -18.37 -19.96 7.59
C ASP A 302 -18.52 -18.50 8.04
N LYS A 303 -19.73 -17.96 7.82
CA LYS A 303 -20.42 -16.95 8.66
C LYS A 303 -19.60 -15.73 9.13
N THR A 304 -20.19 -14.55 8.90
CA THR A 304 -19.96 -13.25 9.60
C THR A 304 -18.92 -12.28 9.02
N MET A 305 -19.10 -11.86 7.77
CA MET A 305 -18.52 -10.60 7.27
C MET A 305 -19.16 -9.32 7.86
N GLY A 306 -20.26 -9.43 8.61
CA GLY A 306 -20.98 -8.26 9.15
C GLY A 306 -20.31 -7.55 10.33
N ALA A 307 -19.50 -8.25 11.14
CA ALA A 307 -18.97 -7.69 12.39
C ALA A 307 -17.60 -7.01 12.25
N LEU A 308 -16.78 -7.43 11.28
CA LEU A 308 -15.39 -6.97 11.13
C LEU A 308 -15.23 -5.70 10.29
N LEU A 309 -16.30 -5.26 9.59
CA LEU A 309 -16.31 -4.01 8.83
C LEU A 309 -16.71 -2.79 9.67
N VAL A 310 -17.19 -3.02 10.90
CA VAL A 310 -17.73 -1.99 11.79
C VAL A 310 -16.67 -0.97 12.24
N PRO A 311 -15.47 -1.37 12.71
CA PRO A 311 -14.48 -0.39 13.17
C PRO A 311 -13.79 0.36 12.01
N LEU A 312 -13.67 -0.29 10.85
CA LEU A 312 -13.15 0.32 9.62
C LEU A 312 -14.14 1.33 9.02
N ALA A 313 -15.45 1.08 9.08
CA ALA A 313 -16.46 2.05 8.68
C ALA A 313 -16.52 3.26 9.64
N GLN A 314 -16.33 3.05 10.95
CA GLN A 314 -16.24 4.12 11.95
C GLN A 314 -15.03 5.04 11.73
N ALA A 315 -13.90 4.51 11.24
CA ALA A 315 -12.71 5.31 10.97
C ALA A 315 -12.84 6.26 9.77
N PHE A 316 -13.87 6.11 8.93
CA PHE A 316 -14.05 6.90 7.70
C PHE A 316 -15.30 7.79 7.66
N LYS A 317 -16.21 7.71 8.63
CA LYS A 317 -17.50 8.43 8.60
C LYS A 317 -17.87 9.09 9.93
N GLY A 318 -17.06 10.08 10.34
CA GLY A 318 -17.37 10.96 11.46
C GLY A 318 -17.59 10.25 12.80
N GLN A 319 -18.01 11.00 13.82
CA GLN A 319 -18.12 10.49 15.19
C GLN A 319 -19.60 10.41 15.58
N LEU A 320 -20.09 9.21 15.90
CA LEU A 320 -21.43 9.03 16.49
C LEU A 320 -21.48 9.72 17.87
N VAL A 321 -22.47 10.57 18.08
CA VAL A 321 -22.67 11.33 19.32
C VAL A 321 -24.03 11.01 19.93
N GLN A 322 -24.16 11.13 21.25
CA GLN A 322 -25.43 10.86 21.92
C GLN A 322 -26.50 11.86 21.48
N ASP A 323 -26.16 13.15 21.53
CA ASP A 323 -27.06 14.26 21.25
C ASP A 323 -26.24 15.51 20.88
N GLU A 324 -26.91 16.66 20.79
CA GLU A 324 -26.27 17.95 20.53
C GLU A 324 -25.22 18.34 21.57
N GLU A 325 -25.46 18.03 22.85
CA GLU A 325 -24.54 18.32 23.95
C GLU A 325 -23.25 17.51 23.85
N HIS A 326 -23.22 16.45 23.03
CA HIS A 326 -22.03 15.65 22.79
C HIS A 326 -21.37 15.93 21.44
N SER A 327 -21.89 16.90 20.66
CA SER A 327 -21.32 17.31 19.38
C SER A 327 -20.07 18.19 19.53
N THR A 328 -19.16 18.15 18.55
CA THR A 328 -17.89 18.93 18.55
C THR A 328 -18.13 20.45 18.64
N HIS A 329 -19.27 20.93 18.15
CA HIS A 329 -19.65 22.35 18.14
C HIS A 329 -21.05 22.57 18.70
N LYS A 330 -21.21 22.24 19.99
CA LYS A 330 -22.43 22.43 20.78
C LYS A 330 -23.04 23.82 20.57
N GLY A 331 -24.32 23.89 20.21
CA GLY A 331 -25.07 25.14 20.05
C GLY A 331 -24.61 26.09 18.93
N ALA A 332 -23.64 25.70 18.09
CA ALA A 332 -23.15 26.56 17.02
C ALA A 332 -24.18 26.71 15.89
N ALA A 333 -24.53 27.94 15.54
CA ALA A 333 -25.48 28.21 14.45
C ALA A 333 -25.04 27.56 13.12
N GLY A 334 -25.85 26.63 12.61
CA GLY A 334 -25.59 25.87 11.38
C GLY A 334 -24.93 24.50 11.57
N SER A 335 -24.62 24.08 12.80
CA SER A 335 -24.12 22.74 13.10
C SER A 335 -25.20 21.66 12.96
N ARG A 336 -26.45 21.96 13.37
CA ARG A 336 -27.58 21.01 13.29
C ARG A 336 -27.92 20.68 11.83
N ILE A 337 -28.06 19.39 11.55
CA ILE A 337 -28.49 18.86 10.26
C ILE A 337 -29.88 18.28 10.46
N ILE A 338 -30.86 18.82 9.75
CA ILE A 338 -32.27 18.42 9.82
C ILE A 338 -32.72 18.04 8.41
N ASP A 339 -33.48 16.96 8.29
CA ASP A 339 -34.22 16.64 7.07
C ASP A 339 -35.68 17.00 7.23
N PHE A 340 -36.05 18.24 6.89
CA PHE A 340 -37.43 18.71 7.02
C PHE A 340 -38.45 17.94 6.17
N ARG A 341 -38.00 17.15 5.19
CA ARG A 341 -38.85 16.24 4.42
C ARG A 341 -39.32 15.03 5.23
N VAL A 342 -38.67 14.76 6.36
CA VAL A 342 -38.78 13.49 7.08
C VAL A 342 -39.14 13.70 8.56
N SER A 343 -38.47 14.64 9.25
CA SER A 343 -38.80 15.03 10.62
C SER A 343 -38.39 16.48 10.92
N LYS A 344 -38.97 17.05 11.98
CA LYS A 344 -38.47 18.29 12.60
C LYS A 344 -37.26 18.04 13.49
N ASP A 345 -37.03 16.78 13.89
CA ASP A 345 -35.91 16.39 14.72
C ASP A 345 -34.61 16.35 13.91
N PRO A 346 -33.49 16.83 14.45
CA PRO A 346 -32.19 16.72 13.80
C PRO A 346 -31.76 15.28 13.63
N VAL A 347 -31.08 15.02 12.52
CA VAL A 347 -30.46 13.72 12.24
C VAL A 347 -29.00 13.66 12.65
N GLY A 348 -28.40 14.81 12.98
CA GLY A 348 -27.02 14.88 13.43
C GLY A 348 -26.48 16.30 13.50
N SER A 349 -25.20 16.40 13.85
CA SER A 349 -24.43 17.64 13.87
C SER A 349 -23.31 17.61 12.82
N CYS A 350 -22.79 18.79 12.48
CA CYS A 350 -21.60 18.95 11.66
C CYS A 350 -20.44 19.44 12.53
N ALA A 351 -19.37 18.64 12.64
CA ALA A 351 -18.10 18.99 13.27
C ALA A 351 -17.37 20.16 12.57
N GLY A 352 -17.96 20.74 11.52
CA GLY A 352 -17.46 21.87 10.77
C GLY A 352 -18.27 23.15 10.84
N LYS A 353 -19.23 23.24 11.76
CA LYS A 353 -20.16 24.38 11.92
C LYS A 353 -21.15 24.57 10.77
N GLY A 354 -21.08 23.74 9.71
CA GLY A 354 -22.05 23.59 8.61
C GLY A 354 -22.41 24.83 7.77
N LYS A 355 -22.04 26.04 8.19
CA LYS A 355 -22.44 27.35 7.63
C LYS A 355 -21.93 27.63 6.21
N SER A 356 -20.82 27.01 5.80
CA SER A 356 -20.21 27.18 4.48
C SER A 356 -20.29 25.92 3.60
N CYS A 357 -21.15 24.95 3.97
CA CYS A 357 -21.27 23.68 3.27
C CYS A 357 -22.42 23.74 2.25
N GLY A 358 -22.10 23.68 0.96
CA GLY A 358 -23.05 23.69 -0.17
C GLY A 358 -23.54 22.31 -0.62
N PHE A 359 -23.20 21.24 0.11
CA PHE A 359 -23.65 19.89 -0.22
C PHE A 359 -25.11 19.66 0.21
N ASN A 360 -25.79 18.72 -0.47
CA ASN A 360 -27.19 18.38 -0.22
C ASN A 360 -27.37 17.71 1.17
N LYS A 361 -27.80 18.49 2.16
CA LYS A 361 -28.06 17.99 3.52
C LYS A 361 -29.47 17.38 3.62
N PRO A 362 -29.66 16.28 4.37
CA PRO A 362 -28.65 15.50 5.09
C PRO A 362 -27.98 14.41 4.21
N VAL A 363 -28.44 14.19 2.97
CA VAL A 363 -28.08 13.01 2.16
C VAL A 363 -26.57 12.88 1.99
N ALA A 364 -25.90 13.97 1.63
CA ALA A 364 -24.44 14.01 1.51
C ALA A 364 -23.71 13.97 2.86
N CYS A 365 -24.40 14.22 3.98
CA CYS A 365 -23.81 14.18 5.30
C CYS A 365 -23.51 12.75 5.76
N TYR A 366 -24.34 11.76 5.41
CA TYR A 366 -24.10 10.37 5.81
C TYR A 366 -22.80 9.78 5.23
N GLY A 367 -22.29 10.32 4.11
CA GLY A 367 -20.98 9.97 3.56
C GLY A 367 -19.83 10.91 3.98
N CYS A 368 -20.11 11.94 4.79
CA CYS A 368 -19.15 12.97 5.14
C CYS A 368 -18.40 12.63 6.43
N PHE A 369 -17.06 12.68 6.40
CA PHE A 369 -16.21 12.45 7.58
C PHE A 369 -16.41 13.46 8.74
N ARG A 370 -17.14 14.56 8.51
CA ARG A 370 -17.44 15.59 9.52
C ARG A 370 -18.84 15.45 10.11
N PHE A 371 -19.59 14.45 9.68
CA PHE A 371 -20.95 14.22 10.15
C PHE A 371 -20.93 13.52 11.50
N GLU A 372 -21.70 14.05 12.44
CA GLU A 372 -21.86 13.51 13.78
C GLU A 372 -23.30 13.01 13.91
N PRO A 373 -23.62 11.77 13.48
CA PRO A 373 -24.96 11.23 13.62
C PRO A 373 -25.35 11.16 15.10
N TRP A 374 -26.62 11.41 15.39
CA TRP A 374 -27.15 11.34 16.76
C TRP A 374 -27.74 9.96 17.02
N LEU A 375 -27.54 9.44 18.23
CA LEU A 375 -27.90 8.07 18.56
C LEU A 375 -29.40 7.79 18.38
N ASP A 376 -30.24 8.74 18.79
CA ASP A 376 -31.71 8.66 18.79
C ASP A 376 -32.37 9.43 17.64
N ALA A 377 -31.60 9.79 16.62
CA ALA A 377 -32.13 10.48 15.45
C ALA A 377 -33.03 9.57 14.57
N PRO A 378 -33.98 10.15 13.81
CA PRO A 378 -34.90 9.40 12.95
C PRO A 378 -34.23 8.94 11.63
N HIS A 379 -33.07 8.26 11.71
CA HIS A 379 -32.33 7.76 10.57
C HIS A 379 -33.14 6.79 9.69
N GLY A 380 -33.98 5.95 10.30
CA GLY A 380 -34.85 5.01 9.58
C GLY A 380 -35.81 5.71 8.60
N LYS A 381 -36.38 6.85 9.00
CA LYS A 381 -37.27 7.60 8.11
C LYS A 381 -36.53 8.23 6.92
N VAL A 382 -35.25 8.58 7.09
CA VAL A 382 -34.40 9.06 5.97
C VAL A 382 -34.11 7.92 5.01
N LEU A 383 -33.89 6.71 5.53
CA LEU A 383 -33.70 5.51 4.72
C LEU A 383 -34.93 5.20 3.87
N GLU A 384 -36.12 5.14 4.48
CA GLU A 384 -37.39 4.90 3.78
C GLU A 384 -37.63 5.91 2.65
N ARG A 385 -37.29 7.18 2.87
CA ARG A 385 -37.37 8.21 1.82
C ARG A 385 -36.43 7.90 0.66
N LEU A 386 -35.17 7.57 0.93
CA LEU A 386 -34.19 7.29 -0.13
C LEU A 386 -34.50 6.00 -0.90
N GLU A 387 -35.02 4.98 -0.22
CA GLU A 387 -35.46 3.73 -0.84
C GLU A 387 -36.69 3.96 -1.74
N SER A 388 -37.69 4.73 -1.28
CA SER A 388 -38.84 5.07 -2.13
C SER A 388 -38.47 5.99 -3.30
N GLU A 389 -37.53 6.93 -3.12
CA GLU A 389 -36.98 7.73 -4.22
C GLU A 389 -36.23 6.85 -5.23
N ARG A 390 -35.48 5.83 -4.79
CA ARG A 390 -34.81 4.88 -5.69
C ARG A 390 -35.82 4.03 -6.46
N GLU A 391 -36.86 3.52 -5.80
CA GLU A 391 -37.92 2.73 -6.43
C GLU A 391 -38.71 3.52 -7.47
N ALA A 392 -38.91 4.82 -7.24
CA ALA A 392 -39.57 5.71 -8.21
C ALA A 392 -38.79 5.90 -9.52
N TRP A 393 -37.50 5.57 -9.54
CA TRP A 393 -36.63 5.60 -10.74
C TRP A 393 -36.27 4.18 -11.22
N SER A 394 -37.07 3.16 -10.91
CA SER A 394 -36.80 1.76 -11.28
C SER A 394 -36.58 1.53 -12.78
N ASP A 395 -37.17 2.38 -13.64
CA ASP A 395 -37.04 2.31 -15.09
C ASP A 395 -35.76 2.97 -15.65
N ASP A 396 -35.03 3.75 -14.84
CA ASP A 396 -33.76 4.40 -15.20
C ASP A 396 -32.68 4.07 -14.17
N GLU A 397 -31.91 3.03 -14.47
CA GLU A 397 -30.85 2.50 -13.60
C GLU A 397 -29.79 3.55 -13.25
N ARG A 398 -29.54 4.52 -14.13
CA ARG A 398 -28.57 5.59 -13.89
C ARG A 398 -29.09 6.61 -12.88
N MET A 399 -30.39 6.92 -12.93
CA MET A 399 -31.05 7.79 -11.96
C MET A 399 -31.27 7.09 -10.61
N ALA A 400 -31.61 5.80 -10.62
CA ALA A 400 -31.72 4.99 -9.41
C ALA A 400 -30.37 4.88 -8.65
N ALA A 401 -29.26 4.71 -9.38
CA ALA A 401 -27.92 4.57 -8.81
C ALA A 401 -27.44 5.80 -7.99
N VAL A 402 -28.03 6.98 -8.21
CA VAL A 402 -27.70 8.21 -7.45
C VAL A 402 -27.93 8.01 -5.94
N ASN A 403 -28.92 7.19 -5.57
CA ASN A 403 -29.31 6.96 -4.19
C ASN A 403 -28.62 5.74 -3.56
N ASP A 404 -27.90 4.90 -4.32
CA ASP A 404 -27.29 3.66 -3.81
C ASP A 404 -26.23 3.94 -2.72
N GLU A 405 -25.35 4.91 -2.94
CA GLU A 405 -24.31 5.28 -1.98
C GLU A 405 -24.91 5.92 -0.70
N PRO A 406 -25.83 6.90 -0.78
CA PRO A 406 -26.55 7.39 0.39
C PRO A 406 -27.32 6.33 1.16
N ILE A 407 -28.05 5.43 0.48
CA ILE A 407 -28.81 4.34 1.12
C ILE A 407 -27.88 3.46 1.94
N ARG A 408 -26.73 3.07 1.37
CA ARG A 408 -25.71 2.28 2.08
C ARG A 408 -25.21 3.02 3.32
N ALA A 409 -24.88 4.30 3.19
CA ALA A 409 -24.37 5.10 4.30
C ALA A 409 -25.40 5.29 5.43
N VAL A 410 -26.69 5.44 5.13
CA VAL A 410 -27.73 5.51 6.17
C VAL A 410 -27.92 4.16 6.88
N LYS A 411 -27.93 3.05 6.14
CA LYS A 411 -27.99 1.69 6.72
C LYS A 411 -26.84 1.42 7.69
N GLU A 412 -25.64 1.88 7.36
CA GLU A 412 -24.46 1.78 8.22
C GLU A 412 -24.62 2.58 9.52
N VAL A 413 -25.11 3.82 9.46
CA VAL A 413 -25.36 4.64 10.66
C VAL A 413 -26.40 3.99 11.57
N ILE A 414 -27.48 3.44 11.01
CA ILE A 414 -28.50 2.71 11.79
C ILE A 414 -27.87 1.49 12.49
N ALA A 415 -27.04 0.72 11.79
CA ALA A 415 -26.34 -0.42 12.37
C ALA A 415 -25.40 -0.01 13.51
N LEU A 416 -24.70 1.13 13.36
CA LEU A 416 -23.83 1.70 14.40
C LEU A 416 -24.62 2.12 15.65
N CYS A 417 -25.75 2.80 15.49
CA CYS A 417 -26.63 3.15 16.61
C CYS A 417 -27.11 1.89 17.35
N ALA A 418 -27.54 0.86 16.60
CA ALA A 418 -28.00 -0.40 17.19
C ALA A 418 -26.90 -1.13 17.99
N GLN A 419 -25.65 -1.11 17.51
CA GLN A 419 -24.53 -1.73 18.22
C GLN A 419 -24.20 -1.03 19.54
N VAL A 420 -24.22 0.31 19.55
CA VAL A 420 -24.01 1.06 20.79
C VAL A 420 -25.10 0.77 21.80
N TRP A 421 -26.36 0.65 21.36
CA TRP A 421 -27.47 0.25 22.22
C TRP A 421 -27.31 -1.18 22.77
N GLN A 422 -26.89 -2.14 21.94
CA GLN A 422 -26.62 -3.51 22.38
C GLN A 422 -25.48 -3.58 23.41
N GLN A 423 -24.40 -2.82 23.22
CA GLN A 423 -23.28 -2.76 24.16
C GLN A 423 -23.70 -2.17 25.50
N ARG A 424 -24.53 -1.11 25.51
CA ARG A 424 -25.07 -0.53 26.74
C ARG A 424 -25.96 -1.51 27.50
N ALA A 425 -26.87 -2.18 26.80
CA ALA A 425 -27.74 -3.20 27.39
C ALA A 425 -26.93 -4.37 27.99
N GLN A 426 -25.86 -4.81 27.33
CA GLN A 426 -24.96 -5.85 27.85
C GLN A 426 -24.20 -5.38 29.11
N GLN A 427 -23.71 -4.15 29.13
CA GLN A 427 -23.03 -3.57 30.30
C GLN A 427 -23.97 -3.41 31.50
N GLU A 428 -25.22 -3.02 31.27
CA GLU A 428 -26.25 -2.92 32.32
C GLU A 428 -26.65 -4.29 32.88
N SER A 429 -26.75 -5.32 32.02
CA SER A 429 -27.02 -6.70 32.46
C SER A 429 -25.85 -7.35 33.23
N GLY A 430 -24.60 -7.02 32.87
CA GLY A 430 -23.39 -7.51 33.54
C GLY A 430 -23.07 -6.80 34.86
N ALA A 431 -23.59 -5.59 35.07
CA ALA A 431 -23.48 -4.86 36.34
C ALA A 431 -24.57 -5.24 37.36
N ALA A 432 -25.63 -5.93 36.92
CA ALA A 432 -26.74 -6.40 37.75
C ALA A 432 -26.61 -7.89 38.16
N SER A 433 -25.55 -8.58 37.73
CA SER A 433 -25.16 -9.94 38.13
C SER A 433 -23.97 -9.89 39.06
#